data_AF-A0A3R9UVT4-F1
#
_entry.id   AF-A0A3R9UVT4-F1
#
_cell.length_a   1.000
_cell.length_b   1.000
_cell.length_c   1.000
_cell.angle_alpha   90.00
_cell.angle_beta   90.00
_cell.angle_gamma   90.00
#
_symmetry.space_group_name_H-M   'P 1'
#
loop_
_entity.id
_entity.type
_entity.pdbx_description
1 polymer ?
#
loop_
_entity_poly.entity_id
_entity_poly.type
_entity_poly.pdbx_seq_one_letter_code
_entity_poly.pdbx_strand_id
1 'polypeptide(L)'
;VLGAPATPYVADFVGSDRGLKRLAVTPVGEADLDPVPAGGPEEGDPAPVPLGTSLKEALAVLLQHDTGRLTVTDADGSPLGVLTPAGVHRALRRASAA
;
A
#
# COMPACT_ATOMS: atom_id res chain seq x y z
N VAL A 1 27.83 -2.03 3.32
CA VAL A 1 27.81 -2.87 2.10
C VAL A 1 26.44 -3.52 1.96
N LEU A 2 25.46 -2.86 1.34
CA LEU A 2 24.14 -3.43 1.00
C LEU A 2 23.49 -2.60 -0.13
N GLY A 3 23.94 -2.76 -1.37
CA GLY A 3 23.37 -2.00 -2.50
C GLY A 3 23.57 -2.61 -3.87
N ALA A 4 24.67 -3.33 -4.09
CA ALA A 4 24.93 -4.02 -5.36
C ALA A 4 25.07 -5.54 -5.09
N PRO A 5 24.19 -6.40 -5.65
CA PRO A 5 24.33 -7.84 -5.51
C PRO A 5 25.63 -8.31 -6.17
N ALA A 6 26.35 -9.21 -5.51
CA ALA A 6 27.70 -9.64 -5.91
C ALA A 6 27.73 -10.45 -7.22
N THR A 7 26.59 -10.97 -7.70
CA THR A 7 26.50 -11.77 -8.94
C THR A 7 25.15 -11.60 -9.66
N PRO A 8 25.08 -11.87 -10.98
CA PRO A 8 23.83 -11.88 -11.76
C PRO A 8 22.78 -12.87 -11.22
N TYR A 9 23.22 -14.03 -10.70
CA TYR A 9 22.35 -15.01 -10.06
C TYR A 9 21.65 -14.44 -8.82
N VAL A 10 22.37 -13.69 -7.98
CA VAL A 10 21.75 -13.00 -6.84
C VAL A 10 20.84 -11.88 -7.33
N ALA A 11 21.20 -11.16 -8.39
CA ALA A 11 20.37 -10.10 -8.97
C ALA A 11 19.01 -10.62 -9.45
N ASP A 12 18.96 -11.79 -10.10
CA ASP A 12 17.74 -12.47 -10.55
C ASP A 12 16.96 -13.09 -9.38
N PHE A 13 17.67 -13.72 -8.42
CA PHE A 13 17.07 -14.35 -7.24
C PHE A 13 16.41 -13.34 -6.28
N VAL A 14 16.98 -12.14 -6.14
CA VAL A 14 16.31 -11.01 -5.47
C VAL A 14 15.49 -10.15 -6.44
N GLY A 15 15.51 -10.42 -7.74
CA GLY A 15 14.92 -9.62 -8.84
C GLY A 15 13.43 -9.79 -9.01
N SER A 16 12.95 -11.02 -9.19
CA SER A 16 11.54 -11.30 -9.50
C SER A 16 10.60 -10.94 -8.34
N ASP A 17 11.04 -11.17 -7.10
CA ASP A 17 10.23 -10.94 -5.91
C ASP A 17 10.36 -9.52 -5.34
N ARG A 18 11.25 -8.68 -5.87
CA ARG A 18 11.51 -7.35 -5.30
C ARG A 18 10.23 -6.52 -5.19
N GLY A 19 9.34 -6.59 -6.19
CA GLY A 19 8.04 -5.91 -6.15
C GLY A 19 7.17 -6.38 -4.98
N LEU A 20 7.00 -7.69 -4.84
CA LEU A 20 6.18 -8.30 -3.78
C LEU A 20 6.80 -8.09 -2.38
N LYS A 21 8.12 -8.24 -2.25
CA LYS A 21 8.85 -7.98 -1.01
C LYS A 21 8.73 -6.52 -0.60
N ARG A 22 8.77 -5.59 -1.55
CA ARG A 22 8.55 -4.16 -1.27
C ARG A 22 7.14 -3.88 -0.78
N LEU A 23 6.11 -4.46 -1.38
CA LEU A 23 4.75 -4.33 -0.86
C LEU A 23 4.65 -4.81 0.60
N ALA A 24 5.34 -5.90 0.95
CA ALA A 24 5.32 -6.45 2.31
C ALA A 24 6.00 -5.56 3.36
N VAL A 25 6.97 -4.72 2.98
CA VAL A 25 7.75 -3.89 3.92
C VAL A 25 7.50 -2.39 3.77
N THR A 26 6.66 -1.98 2.83
CA THR A 26 6.29 -0.57 2.65
C THR A 26 4.98 -0.31 3.39
N PRO A 27 4.99 0.53 4.44
CA PRO A 27 3.77 0.93 5.10
C PRO A 27 2.98 1.94 4.26
N VAL A 28 1.65 1.88 4.37
CA VAL A 28 0.74 2.95 3.92
C VAL A 28 1.00 4.20 4.76
N GLY A 29 1.33 5.31 4.09
CA GLY A 29 1.49 6.63 4.71
C GLY A 29 0.42 7.62 4.27
N GLU A 30 0.26 8.70 5.03
CA GLU A 30 -0.78 9.72 4.77
C GLU A 30 -0.65 10.36 3.38
N ALA A 31 0.58 10.56 2.89
CA ALA A 31 0.85 11.11 1.56
C ALA A 31 0.36 10.21 0.41
N ASP A 32 0.04 8.95 0.70
CA ASP A 32 -0.44 7.97 -0.28
C ASP A 32 -1.97 7.95 -0.38
N LEU A 33 -2.67 8.65 0.52
CA LEU A 33 -4.12 8.67 0.61
C LEU A 33 -4.73 9.74 -0.30
N ASP A 34 -5.93 9.45 -0.77
CA ASP A 34 -6.82 10.42 -1.39
C ASP A 34 -7.86 10.89 -0.34
N PRO A 35 -8.48 12.07 -0.51
CA PRO A 35 -9.46 12.59 0.44
C PRO A 35 -10.66 11.66 0.63
N VAL A 36 -11.24 11.65 1.83
CA VAL A 36 -12.46 10.89 2.11
C VAL A 36 -13.61 11.41 1.24
N PRO A 37 -14.32 10.54 0.50
CA PRO A 37 -15.49 10.94 -0.29
C PRO A 37 -16.56 11.59 0.59
N ALA A 38 -17.18 12.65 0.09
CA ALA A 38 -18.24 13.37 0.82
C ALA A 38 -19.50 12.51 1.10
N GLY A 39 -19.68 11.41 0.35
CA GLY A 39 -20.81 10.49 0.51
C GLY A 39 -20.70 9.50 1.68
N GLY A 40 -19.56 9.48 2.38
CA GLY A 40 -19.30 8.45 3.40
C GLY A 40 -19.00 7.07 2.80
N PRO A 41 -18.97 6.01 3.62
CA PRO A 41 -18.75 4.65 3.16
C PRO A 41 -19.89 4.18 2.26
N GLU A 42 -19.55 3.45 1.20
CA GLU A 42 -20.50 2.84 0.29
C GLU A 42 -20.78 1.38 0.65
N GLU A 43 -21.94 0.89 0.23
CA GLU A 43 -22.29 -0.52 0.41
C GLU A 43 -21.31 -1.40 -0.38
N GLY A 44 -20.67 -2.35 0.30
CA GLY A 44 -19.63 -3.20 -0.27
C GLY A 44 -18.19 -2.74 -0.01
N ASP A 45 -18.01 -1.57 0.63
CA ASP A 45 -16.67 -1.15 1.05
C ASP A 45 -16.05 -2.15 2.04
N PRO A 46 -14.74 -2.42 1.92
CA PRO A 46 -14.04 -3.27 2.88
C PRO A 46 -14.00 -2.64 4.27
N ALA A 47 -13.72 -3.47 5.27
CA ALA A 47 -13.40 -2.99 6.60
C ALA A 47 -12.18 -2.04 6.55
N PRO A 48 -12.20 -0.91 7.30
CA PRO A 48 -11.07 0.01 7.34
C PRO A 48 -9.82 -0.66 7.91
N VAL A 49 -8.66 -0.18 7.48
CA VAL A 49 -7.35 -0.61 8.00
C VAL A 49 -6.63 0.56 8.67
N PRO A 50 -5.82 0.31 9.70
CA PRO A 50 -5.04 1.38 10.33
C PRO A 50 -3.93 1.91 9.41
N LEU A 51 -3.57 3.18 9.61
CA LEU A 51 -2.38 3.77 9.02
C LEU A 51 -1.13 2.95 9.40
N GLY A 52 -0.20 2.80 8.46
CA GLY A 52 0.99 1.96 8.66
C GLY A 52 0.80 0.49 8.28
N THR A 53 -0.42 0.05 7.99
CA THR A 53 -0.69 -1.27 7.36
C THR A 53 0.21 -1.46 6.14
N SER A 54 0.72 -2.68 5.93
CA SER A 54 1.59 -2.96 4.78
C SER A 54 0.83 -2.78 3.45
N LEU A 55 1.49 -2.27 2.41
CA LEU A 55 0.89 -2.19 1.08
C LEU A 55 0.45 -3.56 0.55
N LYS A 56 1.12 -4.65 0.95
CA LYS A 56 0.71 -6.02 0.60
C LYS A 56 -0.67 -6.34 1.14
N GLU A 57 -0.91 -6.08 2.41
CA GLU A 57 -2.19 -6.34 3.07
C GLU A 57 -3.28 -5.43 2.53
N ALA A 58 -3.00 -4.13 2.41
CA ALA A 58 -3.93 -3.17 1.86
C ALA A 58 -4.33 -3.49 0.41
N LEU A 59 -3.37 -3.90 -0.43
CA LEU A 59 -3.63 -4.34 -1.81
C LEU A 59 -4.43 -5.64 -1.85
N ALA A 60 -4.17 -6.59 -0.94
CA ALA A 60 -4.96 -7.82 -0.87
C ALA A 60 -6.43 -7.51 -0.58
N VAL A 61 -6.71 -6.57 0.33
CA VAL A 61 -8.08 -6.11 0.61
C VAL A 61 -8.69 -5.45 -0.63
N LEU A 62 -7.98 -4.52 -1.29
CA LEU A 62 -8.45 -3.87 -2.52
C LEU A 62 -8.78 -4.87 -3.64
N LEU A 63 -8.05 -5.98 -3.77
CA LEU A 63 -8.30 -6.99 -4.81
C LEU A 63 -9.47 -7.93 -4.49
N GLN A 64 -9.87 -8.00 -3.22
CA GLN A 64 -11.02 -8.82 -2.77
C GLN A 64 -12.35 -8.07 -2.88
N HIS A 65 -12.31 -6.75 -3.09
CA HIS A 65 -13.48 -5.87 -3.09
C HIS A 65 -13.54 -5.03 -4.38
N ASP A 66 -14.71 -5.00 -5.03
CA ASP A 66 -14.89 -4.31 -6.32
C ASP A 66 -14.99 -2.78 -6.21
N THR A 67 -15.03 -2.21 -5.00
CA THR A 67 -15.16 -0.76 -4.80
C THR A 67 -13.88 0.02 -5.14
N GLY A 68 -12.75 -0.69 -5.28
CA GLY A 68 -11.45 -0.11 -5.68
C GLY A 68 -10.89 0.90 -4.69
N ARG A 69 -11.41 0.93 -3.47
CA ARG A 69 -11.09 1.91 -2.44
C ARG A 69 -11.01 1.23 -1.07
N LEU A 70 -10.12 1.72 -0.21
CA LEU A 70 -9.93 1.18 1.14
C LEU A 70 -9.76 2.33 2.12
N THR A 71 -10.67 2.45 3.08
CA THR A 71 -10.57 3.47 4.13
C THR A 71 -9.38 3.19 5.06
N VAL A 72 -8.58 4.22 5.29
CA VAL A 72 -7.44 4.18 6.21
C VAL A 72 -7.75 5.05 7.41
N THR A 73 -7.55 4.51 8.61
CA THR A 73 -7.87 5.19 9.87
C THR A 73 -6.63 5.52 10.68
N ASP A 74 -6.77 6.44 11.63
CA ASP A 74 -5.81 6.62 12.71
C ASP A 74 -5.89 5.48 13.74
N ALA A 75 -5.17 5.64 14.86
CA ALA A 75 -5.16 4.70 15.97
C ALA A 75 -6.49 4.64 16.74
N ASP A 76 -7.28 5.71 16.69
CA ASP A 76 -8.58 5.84 17.36
C ASP A 76 -9.74 5.36 16.47
N GLY A 77 -9.46 4.96 15.23
CA GLY A 77 -10.43 4.49 14.25
C GLY A 77 -11.08 5.61 13.41
N SER A 78 -10.58 6.84 13.52
CA SER A 78 -11.08 7.97 12.72
C SER A 78 -10.55 7.88 11.29
N PRO A 79 -11.39 8.09 10.25
CA PRO A 79 -10.94 8.08 8.86
C PRO A 79 -9.93 9.20 8.57
N LEU A 80 -8.75 8.84 8.08
CA LEU A 80 -7.72 9.78 7.62
C LEU A 80 -7.82 10.03 6.12
N GLY A 81 -8.27 9.03 5.36
CA GLY A 81 -8.33 9.08 3.91
C GLY A 81 -8.64 7.72 3.31
N VAL A 82 -8.53 7.65 1.99
CA VAL A 82 -8.83 6.45 1.23
C VAL A 82 -7.63 6.05 0.38
N LEU A 83 -7.23 4.79 0.48
CA LEU A 83 -6.21 4.20 -0.37
C LEU A 83 -6.85 3.65 -1.64
N THR A 84 -6.27 4.00 -2.78
CA THR A 84 -6.65 3.52 -4.11
C THR A 84 -5.46 2.83 -4.78
N PRO A 85 -5.65 2.10 -5.91
CA PRO A 85 -4.52 1.57 -6.69
C PRO A 85 -3.50 2.65 -7.10
N ALA A 86 -3.96 3.89 -7.34
CA ALA A 86 -3.09 5.02 -7.61
C ALA A 86 -2.25 5.42 -6.38
N GLY A 87 -2.84 5.38 -5.18
CA GLY A 87 -2.16 5.55 -3.90
C GLY A 87 -1.09 4.48 -3.65
N VAL A 88 -1.40 3.20 -3.90
CA VAL A 88 -0.40 2.10 -3.81
C VAL A 88 0.79 2.37 -4.74
N HIS A 89 0.52 2.79 -5.97
CA HIS A 89 1.57 3.13 -6.93
C HIS A 89 2.40 4.36 -6.48
N ARG A 90 1.77 5.37 -5.88
CA ARG A 90 2.44 6.55 -5.29
C ARG A 90 3.40 6.12 -4.16
N ALA A 91 2.92 5.29 -3.24
CA ALA A 91 3.70 4.75 -2.13
C ALA A 91 4.94 3.98 -2.60
N LEU A 92 4.78 3.13 -3.63
CA LEU A 92 5.89 2.39 -4.23
C LEU A 92 6.91 3.29 -4.92
N ARG A 93 6.51 4.40 -5.56
CA ARG A 93 7.48 5.35 -6.13
C ARG A 93 8.26 6.10 -5.05
N ARG A 94 7.56 6.53 -4.00
CA ARG A 94 8.16 7.20 -2.83
C ARG A 94 9.21 6.32 -2.16
N ALA A 95 8.88 5.06 -1.90
CA ALA A 95 9.78 4.11 -1.24
C ALA A 95 11.00 3.68 -2.10
N SER A 96 11.06 4.05 -3.39
CA SER A 96 12.27 3.86 -4.23
C SER A 96 13.11 5.11 -4.36
N ALA A 97 12.58 6.28 -3.99
CA ALA A 97 13.28 7.55 -4.07
C ALA A 97 13.98 7.94 -2.75
N ALA A 98 13.71 7.21 -1.67
CA ALA A 98 14.33 7.33 -0.35
C ALA A 98 15.48 6.32 -0.22
#